data_AF-A0A645DXV7-F1
#
_entry.id   AF-A0A645DXV7-F1
#
_cell.length_a   1.000
_cell.length_b   1.000
_cell.length_c   1.000
_cell.angle_alpha   90.00
_cell.angle_beta   90.00
_cell.angle_gamma   90.00
#
_symmetry.space_group_name_H-M   'P 1'
#
loop_
_entity.id
_entity.type
_entity.pdbx_description
1 polymer ?
#
loop_
_entity_poly.entity_id
_entity_poly.type
_entity_poly.pdbx_seq_one_letter_code
_entity_poly.pdbx_strand_id
1 'polypeptide(L)'
;MPVQEVKKYTSQVTVFTKAGHTEKAGIEVNKPLSMEDWIIYQYSYDESMGKYSKTSVFELVRDPWLKVVYTGIFMLLAGALFLFIAGPRK
;
A
#
# COMPACT_ATOMS: atom_id res chain seq x y z
N MET A 1 37.92 3.46 0.75
CA MET A 1 36.74 3.03 1.53
C MET A 1 35.68 2.56 0.54
N PRO A 2 35.03 1.39 0.71
CA PRO A 2 33.97 0.98 -0.21
C PRO A 2 32.79 1.95 -0.10
N VAL A 3 32.16 2.25 -1.22
CA VAL A 3 30.99 3.13 -1.29
C VAL A 3 29.85 2.45 -0.54
N GLN A 4 29.34 3.06 0.54
CA GLN A 4 28.17 2.54 1.23
C GLN A 4 26.98 2.56 0.28
N GLU A 5 26.41 1.39 0.00
CA GLU A 5 25.15 1.26 -0.72
C GLU A 5 23.99 1.85 0.09
N VAL A 6 23.07 2.51 -0.60
CA VAL A 6 21.91 3.15 0.01
C VAL A 6 20.99 2.07 0.56
N LYS A 7 20.84 2.00 1.89
CA LYS A 7 20.01 0.97 2.54
C LYS A 7 18.50 1.21 2.42
N LYS A 8 18.08 2.47 2.25
CA LYS A 8 16.67 2.87 2.15
C LYS A 8 16.53 4.15 1.32
N TYR A 9 15.52 4.18 0.47
CA TYR A 9 15.04 5.38 -0.20
C TYR A 9 13.71 5.77 0.44
N THR A 10 13.64 6.97 1.00
CA THR A 10 12.47 7.49 1.70
C THR A 10 12.17 8.89 1.20
N SER A 11 10.94 9.14 0.78
CA SER A 11 10.47 10.46 0.38
C SER A 11 9.46 10.97 1.39
N GLN A 12 9.76 12.12 2.01
CA GLN A 12 8.82 12.80 2.91
C GLN A 12 7.81 13.57 2.07
N VAL A 13 6.53 13.19 2.18
CA VAL A 13 5.44 13.79 1.43
C VAL A 13 4.39 14.37 2.38
N THR A 14 3.73 15.44 1.93
CA THR A 14 2.51 15.94 2.57
C THR A 14 1.36 15.62 1.63
N VAL A 15 0.43 14.77 2.08
CA VAL A 15 -0.72 14.33 1.30
C VAL A 15 -1.93 15.16 1.70
N PHE A 16 -2.64 15.68 0.70
CA PHE A 16 -3.88 16.42 0.87
C PHE A 16 -5.03 15.61 0.25
N THR A 17 -6.06 15.30 1.04
CA THR A 17 -7.26 14.62 0.53
C THR A 17 -8.36 15.62 0.22
N LYS A 18 -9.26 15.24 -0.70
CA LYS A 18 -10.46 16.04 -1.01
C LYS A 18 -11.41 16.17 0.17
N ALA A 19 -11.32 15.27 1.16
CA ALA A 19 -12.07 15.32 2.40
C ALA A 19 -11.50 16.35 3.40
N GLY A 20 -10.40 17.03 3.06
CA GLY A 20 -9.77 18.05 3.90
C GLY A 20 -8.73 17.48 4.88
N HIS A 21 -8.39 16.19 4.79
CA HIS A 21 -7.32 15.61 5.60
C HIS A 21 -5.96 15.98 5.02
N THR A 22 -5.05 16.38 5.91
CA THR A 22 -3.65 16.62 5.58
C THR A 22 -2.78 15.73 6.45
N GLU A 23 -1.97 14.88 5.85
CA GLU A 23 -1.05 14.00 6.57
C GLU A 23 0.37 14.17 6.05
N LYS A 24 1.34 14.26 6.98
CA LYS A 24 2.76 14.19 6.66
C LYS A 24 3.23 12.76 6.87
N ALA A 25 3.67 12.12 5.79
CA ALA A 25 4.08 10.72 5.82
C ALA A 25 5.39 10.53 5.05
N GLY A 26 6.18 9.54 5.47
CA GLY A 26 7.33 9.07 4.72
C GLY A 26 6.92 7.86 3.88
N ILE A 27 7.04 7.95 2.56
CA ILE A 27 6.89 6.79 1.68
C ILE A 27 8.29 6.18 1.51
N GLU A 28 8.43 4.88 1.83
CA GLU A 28 9.66 4.13 1.56
C GLU A 28 9.44 3.21 0.35
N VAL A 29 10.51 2.88 -0.37
CA VAL A 29 10.46 1.81 -1.38
C VAL A 29 9.92 0.52 -0.73
N ASN A 30 8.91 -0.10 -1.36
CA ASN A 30 8.13 -1.24 -0.87
C ASN A 30 7.26 -1.01 0.38
N LYS A 31 7.14 0.22 0.87
CA LYS A 31 6.16 0.58 1.91
C LYS A 31 5.27 1.70 1.40
N PRO A 32 4.22 1.35 0.63
CA PRO A 32 3.27 2.34 0.15
C PRO A 32 2.49 2.96 1.30
N LEU A 33 2.08 4.20 1.11
CA LEU A 33 1.16 4.88 2.01
C LEU A 33 -0.27 4.56 1.58
N SER A 34 -1.05 3.93 2.46
CA SER A 34 -2.47 3.67 2.21
C SER A 34 -3.31 4.69 2.97
N MET A 35 -4.16 5.41 2.25
CA MET A 35 -5.04 6.44 2.81
C MET A 35 -6.41 6.34 2.15
N GLU A 36 -7.45 6.10 2.95
CA GLU A 36 -8.83 5.88 2.48
C GLU A 36 -8.93 4.70 1.49
N ASP A 37 -9.25 4.97 0.22
CA ASP A 37 -9.28 3.98 -0.87
C ASP A 37 -8.07 4.14 -1.82
N TRP A 38 -7.07 4.92 -1.41
CA TRP A 38 -5.86 5.19 -2.19
C TRP A 38 -4.66 4.45 -1.62
N ILE A 39 -3.84 3.94 -2.52
CA ILE A 39 -2.53 3.39 -2.21
C ILE A 39 -1.51 4.19 -3.03
N ILE A 40 -0.57 4.82 -2.34
CA ILE A 40 0.45 5.69 -2.93
C ILE A 40 1.78 4.95 -2.86
N TYR A 41 2.28 4.57 -4.04
CA TYR A 41 3.57 3.92 -4.20
C TYR A 41 4.64 4.95 -4.59
N GLN A 42 5.85 4.76 -4.07
CA GLN A 42 7.02 5.40 -4.64
C GLN A 42 7.48 4.56 -5.83
N TYR A 43 7.22 5.05 -7.04
CA TYR A 43 7.44 4.30 -8.28
C TYR A 43 8.89 4.42 -8.77
N SER A 44 9.42 5.64 -8.80
CA SER A 44 10.74 5.89 -9.38
C SER A 44 11.39 7.15 -8.82
N TYR A 45 12.66 7.33 -9.14
CA TYR A 45 13.47 8.51 -8.87
C TYR A 45 14.35 8.77 -10.11
N ASP A 46 15.03 9.92 -10.16
CA ASP A 46 15.95 10.21 -11.26
C ASP A 46 17.17 9.28 -11.18
N GLU A 47 17.17 8.23 -12.00
CA GLU A 47 18.24 7.23 -12.05
C GLU A 47 19.58 7.83 -12.50
N SER A 48 19.56 8.91 -13.30
CA SER A 48 20.79 9.58 -13.75
C SER A 48 21.55 10.25 -12.60
N MET A 49 20.81 10.69 -11.58
CA MET A 49 21.33 11.32 -10.36
C MET A 49 21.51 10.31 -9.21
N GLY A 50 20.93 9.11 -9.32
CA GLY A 50 20.99 8.05 -8.33
C GLY A 50 20.62 8.53 -6.92
N LYS A 51 21.53 8.37 -5.96
CA LYS A 51 21.36 8.80 -4.56
C LYS A 51 21.19 10.31 -4.36
N TYR A 52 21.50 11.12 -5.38
CA TYR A 52 21.35 12.57 -5.34
C TYR A 52 20.08 13.06 -6.04
N SER A 53 19.21 12.13 -6.48
CA SER A 53 17.93 12.50 -7.09
C SER A 53 17.13 13.41 -6.16
N LYS A 54 16.76 14.58 -6.68
CA LYS A 54 15.86 15.53 -6.01
C LYS A 54 14.40 15.30 -6.40
N THR A 55 14.15 14.37 -7.32
CA THR A 55 12.84 14.09 -7.88
C THR A 55 12.39 12.70 -7.47
N SER A 56 11.12 12.56 -7.10
CA SER A 56 10.46 11.27 -6.84
C SER A 56 9.19 11.21 -7.67
N VAL A 57 8.95 10.05 -8.30
CA VAL A 57 7.74 9.74 -9.03
C VAL A 57 6.87 8.87 -8.14
N PHE A 58 5.61 9.28 -7.98
CA PHE A 58 4.63 8.55 -7.17
C PHE A 58 3.52 8.02 -8.06
N GLU A 59 3.09 6.80 -7.78
CA GLU A 59 1.94 6.16 -8.42
C GLU A 59 0.79 6.09 -7.42
N LEU A 60 -0.37 6.64 -7.81
CA LEU A 60 -1.57 6.67 -6.99
C LEU A 60 -2.59 5.70 -7.57
N VAL A 61 -2.85 4.62 -6.83
CA VAL A 61 -3.83 3.61 -7.21
C VAL A 61 -5.05 3.74 -6.32
N ARG A 62 -6.24 3.84 -6.90
CA ARG A 62 -7.50 3.84 -6.16
C ARG A 62 -8.16 2.47 -6.27
N ASP A 63 -8.33 1.78 -5.15
CA ASP A 63 -9.06 0.51 -5.07
C ASP A 63 -10.12 0.55 -3.96
N PRO A 64 -11.36 0.98 -4.28
CA PRO A 64 -12.46 0.98 -3.33
C PRO A 64 -13.10 -0.41 -3.16
N TRP A 65 -12.81 -1.38 -4.04
CA TRP A 65 -13.48 -2.68 -4.08
C TRP A 65 -12.77 -3.73 -3.21
N LEU A 66 -11.52 -3.49 -2.82
CA LEU A 66 -10.74 -4.41 -1.98
C LEU A 66 -11.50 -4.85 -0.71
N LYS A 67 -12.21 -3.91 -0.06
CA LYS A 67 -13.06 -4.20 1.12
C LYS A 67 -14.15 -5.22 0.79
N VAL A 68 -14.84 -5.04 -0.33
CA VAL A 68 -15.91 -5.94 -0.80
C VAL A 68 -15.37 -7.32 -1.12
N VAL A 69 -14.22 -7.40 -1.79
CA VAL A 69 -13.53 -8.67 -2.09
C VAL A 69 -13.21 -9.42 -0.80
N TYR A 70 -12.65 -8.73 0.19
CA TYR A 70 -12.34 -9.33 1.50
C TYR A 70 -13.62 -9.81 2.21
N THR A 71 -14.71 -9.06 2.15
CA THR A 71 -16.01 -9.52 2.67
C THR A 71 -16.44 -10.84 2.02
N GLY A 72 -16.30 -10.97 0.69
CA GLY A 72 -16.61 -12.21 -0.02
C GLY A 72 -15.74 -13.40 0.41
N ILE A 73 -14.43 -13.19 0.59
CA ILE A 73 -13.51 -14.23 1.07
C ILE A 73 -13.91 -14.71 2.47
N PHE A 74 -14.23 -13.77 3.38
CA PHE A 74 -14.69 -14.12 4.72
C PHE A 74 -16.04 -14.87 4.70
N MET A 75 -16.94 -14.51 3.80
CA MET A 75 -18.21 -15.21 3.63
C MET A 75 -18.01 -16.66 3.15
N LEU A 76 -17.10 -16.88 2.21
CA LEU A 76 -16.73 -18.23 1.75
C LEU A 76 -16.11 -19.06 2.87
N LEU A 77 -15.20 -18.48 3.66
CA LEU A 77 -14.60 -19.13 4.83
C LEU A 77 -15.67 -19.48 5.88
N ALA A 78 -16.59 -18.56 6.16
CA ALA A 78 -17.69 -18.80 7.08
C ALA A 78 -18.60 -19.94 6.58
N GLY A 79 -18.92 -19.96 5.28
CA GLY A 79 -19.68 -21.04 4.66
C GLY A 79 -18.97 -22.40 4.76
N ALA A 80 -17.66 -22.43 4.51
CA ALA A 80 -16.86 -23.65 4.66
C ALA A 80 -16.86 -24.15 6.11
N LEU A 81 -16.62 -23.26 7.09
CA LEU A 81 -16.67 -23.60 8.52
C LEU A 81 -18.07 -24.07 8.94
N PHE A 82 -19.12 -23.43 8.42
CA PHE A 82 -20.51 -23.83 8.68
C PHE A 82 -20.78 -25.26 8.18
N LEU A 83 -20.27 -25.65 7.00
CA LEU A 83 -20.39 -27.01 6.49
C LEU A 83 -19.68 -28.05 7.38
N PHE A 84 -18.56 -27.70 8.02
CA PHE A 84 -17.91 -28.60 8.98
C PHE A 84 -18.70 -28.77 10.29
N ILE A 85 -19.39 -27.72 10.74
CA ILE A 85 -20.12 -27.73 12.03
C ILE A 85 -21.54 -28.29 11.88
N ALA A 86 -22.25 -27.84 10.86
CA ALA A 86 -23.65 -28.19 10.56
C ALA A 86 -23.77 -29.27 9.48
N GLY A 87 -22.65 -29.79 8.99
CA GLY A 87 -22.61 -30.90 8.04
C GLY A 87 -23.33 -32.13 8.60
N PRO A 88 -23.98 -32.93 7.74
CA PRO A 88 -24.77 -34.06 8.18
C PRO A 88 -23.91 -35.03 8.99
N ARG A 89 -24.27 -35.23 10.26
CA ARG A 89 -23.74 -36.35 11.06
C ARG A 89 -24.30 -37.64 10.45
N LYS A 90 -23.43 -38.45 9.86
CA LYS A 90 -23.70 -39.88 9.68
C LYS A 90 -23.66 -40.58 11.03
#